data_AF-A0A4Q3WF17-F1
#
_entry.id   AF-A0A4Q3WF17-F1
#
_cell.length_a   1.000
_cell.length_b   1.000
_cell.length_c   1.000
_cell.angle_alpha   90.00
_cell.angle_beta   90.00
_cell.angle_gamma   90.00
#
_symmetry.space_group_name_H-M   'P 1'
#
loop_
_entity.id
_entity.type
_entity.pdbx_description
1 polymer ?
#
loop_
_entity_poly.entity_id
_entity_poly.type
_entity_poly.pdbx_seq_one_letter_code
_entity_poly.pdbx_strand_id
1 'polypeptide(L)'
;MKLSIQLQYLNAHHRLAKLRMPRTFSEKLQHRKLYERDDRFAPYADKIEAKRIVADMGEPQILIPTLWSGPHLPPREGRHWPFPYVIKSNLGSGWNIFVRGPEDQIWDEIERRVARWSTDIYKPYLQERFYQDIAPQLLVEPLIGKADELPTDYKFYCFDGVPRLITVQTERQKELRMTNLDADWRSLDVFYAYP
;
A
#
# COMPACT_ATOMS: atom_id res chain seq x y z
N MET A 1 -4.77 3.65 21.16
CA MET A 1 -4.76 4.43 19.90
C MET A 1 -4.28 5.88 20.09
N LYS A 2 -5.04 6.79 20.72
CA LYS A 2 -4.69 8.23 20.82
C LYS A 2 -3.31 8.53 21.43
N LEU A 3 -2.95 7.87 22.54
CA LEU A 3 -1.65 8.05 23.19
C LEU A 3 -0.49 7.63 22.26
N SER A 4 -0.62 6.48 21.61
CA SER A 4 0.38 6.00 20.63
C SER A 4 0.57 7.00 19.48
N ILE A 5 -0.52 7.55 18.94
CA ILE A 5 -0.44 8.60 17.91
C ILE A 5 0.29 9.84 18.42
N GLN A 6 0.02 10.28 19.66
CA GLN A 6 0.71 11.44 20.24
C GLN A 6 2.21 11.18 20.45
N LEU A 7 2.60 10.00 20.92
CA LEU A 7 3.99 9.64 21.10
C LEU A 7 4.75 9.56 19.77
N GLN A 8 4.16 8.94 18.75
CA GLN A 8 4.74 8.91 17.39
C GLN A 8 4.90 10.32 16.81
N TYR A 9 3.88 11.17 16.99
CA TYR A 9 3.92 12.54 16.52
C TYR A 9 4.97 13.39 17.27
N LEU A 10 5.09 13.20 18.58
CA LEU A 10 6.12 13.84 19.40
C LEU A 10 7.53 13.43 18.97
N ASN A 11 7.74 12.15 18.67
CA ASN A 11 9.03 11.65 18.19
C ASN A 11 9.41 12.27 16.83
N ALA A 12 8.46 12.36 15.89
CA ALA A 12 8.73 12.84 14.53
C ALA A 12 8.74 14.37 14.38
N HIS A 13 8.01 15.10 15.23
CA HIS A 13 7.81 16.54 15.10
C HIS A 13 8.22 17.35 16.33
N HIS A 14 8.73 16.69 17.38
CA HIS A 14 9.15 17.30 18.65
C HIS A 14 8.06 18.16 19.32
N ARG A 15 6.78 17.83 19.08
CA ARG A 15 5.62 18.47 19.70
C ARG A 15 4.42 17.52 19.72
N LEU A 16 3.41 17.81 20.52
CA LEU A 16 2.13 17.09 20.46
C LEU A 16 1.26 17.57 19.29
N ALA A 17 0.48 16.66 18.72
CA ALA A 17 -0.47 16.96 17.65
C ALA A 17 -1.74 17.64 18.19
N LYS A 18 -2.23 18.67 17.49
CA LYS A 18 -3.55 19.26 17.72
C LYS A 18 -4.65 18.40 17.09
N LEU A 19 -5.00 17.29 17.75
CA LEU A 19 -5.88 16.26 17.17
C LEU A 19 -7.35 16.67 17.02
N ARG A 20 -7.90 17.59 17.83
CA ARG A 20 -9.31 18.03 17.70
C ARG A 20 -9.51 19.13 16.67
N MET A 21 -8.58 20.07 16.62
CA MET A 21 -8.57 21.20 15.68
C MET A 21 -7.21 21.23 14.97
N PRO A 22 -7.02 20.39 13.94
CA PRO A 22 -5.74 20.28 13.25
C PRO A 22 -5.39 21.57 12.51
N ARG A 23 -4.12 21.97 12.55
CA ARG A 23 -3.59 23.14 11.84
C ARG A 23 -2.61 22.79 10.74
N THR A 24 -2.03 21.59 10.78
CA THR A 24 -1.14 21.09 9.72
C THR A 24 -1.74 19.88 9.01
N PHE A 25 -1.22 19.58 7.81
CA PHE A 25 -1.61 18.39 7.05
C PHE A 25 -1.41 17.10 7.86
N SER A 26 -0.25 16.93 8.50
CA SER A 26 0.01 15.75 9.34
C SER A 26 -0.95 15.64 10.53
N GLU A 27 -1.33 16.76 11.16
CA GLU A 27 -2.36 16.74 12.21
C GLU A 27 -3.74 16.35 11.66
N LYS A 28 -4.09 16.84 10.46
CA LYS A 28 -5.33 16.47 9.77
C LYS A 28 -5.36 14.96 9.54
N LEU A 29 -4.28 14.35 9.03
CA LEU A 29 -4.23 12.89 8.86
C LEU A 29 -4.45 12.12 10.17
N GLN A 30 -3.82 12.55 11.28
CA GLN A 30 -4.03 11.90 12.57
C GLN A 30 -5.45 12.11 13.12
N HIS A 31 -6.05 13.29 12.89
CA HIS A 31 -7.45 13.56 13.20
C HIS A 31 -8.38 12.58 12.46
N ARG A 32 -8.21 12.46 11.13
CA ARG A 32 -9.03 11.57 10.29
C ARG A 32 -8.98 10.13 10.81
N LYS A 33 -7.77 9.61 11.07
CA LYS A 33 -7.59 8.24 11.61
C LYS A 33 -8.34 8.01 12.94
N LEU A 34 -8.37 9.02 13.82
CA LEU A 34 -9.01 8.90 15.13
C LEU A 34 -10.53 9.05 15.06
N TYR A 35 -11.01 10.03 14.32
CA TYR A 35 -12.38 10.52 14.44
C TYR A 35 -13.26 10.25 13.22
N GLU A 36 -12.68 10.16 12.03
CA GLU A 36 -13.44 9.97 10.80
C GLU A 36 -13.81 8.50 10.63
N ARG A 37 -15.05 8.28 10.20
CA ARG A 37 -15.62 6.98 9.85
C ARG A 37 -16.14 7.11 8.45
N ASP A 38 -15.37 6.59 7.50
CA ASP A 38 -15.69 6.60 6.09
C ASP A 38 -15.52 5.17 5.60
N ASP A 39 -16.63 4.57 5.19
CA ASP A 39 -16.68 3.17 4.78
C ASP A 39 -15.88 2.93 3.49
N ARG A 40 -15.44 3.98 2.80
CA ARG A 40 -14.56 3.88 1.63
C ARG A 40 -13.11 3.54 1.98
N PHE A 41 -12.67 3.78 3.22
CA PHE A 41 -11.26 3.58 3.57
C PHE A 41 -10.81 2.11 3.50
N ALA A 42 -11.66 1.17 3.93
CA ALA A 42 -11.34 -0.25 3.87
C ALA A 42 -11.24 -0.74 2.41
N PRO A 43 -12.23 -0.49 1.52
CA PRO A 43 -12.11 -0.79 0.09
C PRO A 43 -10.89 -0.18 -0.60
N TYR A 44 -10.47 1.02 -0.22
CA TYR A 44 -9.26 1.65 -0.79
C TYR A 44 -7.96 0.99 -0.32
N ALA A 45 -7.96 0.37 0.87
CA ALA A 45 -6.78 -0.31 1.42
C ALA A 45 -6.72 -1.81 1.09
N ASP A 46 -7.85 -2.42 0.70
CA ASP A 46 -7.92 -3.78 0.19
C ASP A 46 -7.44 -3.80 -1.27
N LYS A 47 -6.30 -4.46 -1.54
CA LYS A 47 -5.71 -4.53 -2.88
C LYS A 47 -6.63 -5.20 -3.91
N ILE A 48 -7.56 -6.06 -3.51
CA ILE A 48 -8.52 -6.69 -4.42
C ILE A 48 -9.63 -5.69 -4.76
N GLU A 49 -10.25 -5.09 -3.75
CA GLU A 49 -11.33 -4.11 -3.98
C GLU A 49 -10.85 -2.83 -4.65
N ALA A 50 -9.65 -2.34 -4.32
CA ALA A 50 -9.05 -1.20 -5.00
C ALA A 50 -8.95 -1.43 -6.52
N LYS A 51 -8.63 -2.65 -6.96
CA LYS A 51 -8.60 -2.99 -8.39
C LYS A 51 -10.00 -2.98 -9.00
N ARG A 52 -11.00 -3.50 -8.31
CA ARG A 52 -12.40 -3.45 -8.78
C ARG A 52 -12.86 -2.00 -8.93
N ILE A 53 -12.58 -1.15 -7.95
CA ILE A 53 -12.92 0.28 -7.99
C ILE A 53 -12.30 0.97 -9.21
N VAL A 54 -11.02 0.73 -9.49
CA VAL A 54 -10.34 1.31 -10.66
C VAL A 54 -10.91 0.77 -11.98
N ALA A 55 -11.23 -0.52 -12.05
CA ALA A 55 -11.88 -1.09 -13.23
C ALA A 55 -13.26 -0.46 -13.48
N ASP A 56 -14.06 -0.25 -12.42
CA ASP A 56 -15.38 0.38 -12.48
C ASP A 56 -15.30 1.88 -12.84
N MET A 57 -14.15 2.52 -12.63
CA MET A 57 -13.87 3.90 -13.08
C MET A 57 -13.55 3.99 -14.59
N GLY A 58 -13.46 2.86 -15.30
CA GLY A 58 -13.24 2.83 -16.75
C GLY A 58 -11.77 2.75 -17.18
N GLU A 59 -10.85 2.46 -16.26
CA GLU A 59 -9.40 2.40 -16.53
C GLU A 59 -8.80 1.00 -16.24
N PRO A 60 -9.37 -0.12 -16.74
CA PRO A 60 -8.86 -1.46 -16.42
C PRO A 60 -7.44 -1.72 -16.95
N GLN A 61 -6.99 -0.99 -17.97
CA GLN A 61 -5.70 -1.20 -18.63
C GLN A 61 -4.49 -0.80 -17.79
N ILE A 62 -4.67 0.02 -16.74
CA ILE A 62 -3.58 0.35 -15.81
C ILE A 62 -3.42 -0.72 -14.72
N LEU A 63 -4.37 -1.66 -14.61
CA LEU A 63 -4.35 -2.70 -13.60
C LEU A 63 -3.43 -3.84 -14.02
N ILE A 64 -2.60 -4.27 -13.06
CA ILE A 64 -1.88 -5.52 -13.18
C ILE A 64 -2.93 -6.66 -13.25
N PRO A 65 -2.80 -7.66 -14.13
CA PRO A 65 -3.73 -8.79 -14.16
C PRO A 65 -3.75 -9.56 -12.82
N THR A 66 -4.93 -9.97 -12.36
CA THR A 66 -5.05 -10.94 -11.25
C THR A 66 -4.96 -12.35 -11.83
N LEU A 67 -3.93 -13.10 -11.45
CA LEU A 67 -3.78 -14.51 -11.85
C LEU A 67 -4.67 -15.41 -11.00
N TRP A 68 -4.82 -15.07 -9.71
CA TRP A 68 -5.69 -15.76 -8.77
C TRP A 68 -5.94 -14.90 -7.52
N SER A 69 -7.09 -15.06 -6.88
CA SER A 69 -7.35 -14.51 -5.55
C SER A 69 -8.33 -15.39 -4.77
N GLY A 70 -8.19 -15.41 -3.45
CA GLY A 70 -9.10 -16.13 -2.57
C GLY A 70 -8.60 -16.21 -1.13
N PRO A 71 -9.40 -16.79 -0.21
CA PRO A 71 -9.07 -16.85 1.21
C PRO A 71 -7.88 -17.77 1.53
N HIS A 72 -7.65 -18.81 0.70
CA HIS A 72 -6.57 -19.79 0.86
C HIS A 72 -6.01 -20.17 -0.49
N LEU A 73 -4.70 -20.42 -0.57
CA LEU A 73 -4.07 -20.91 -1.80
C LEU A 73 -4.79 -22.19 -2.29
N PRO A 74 -4.96 -22.38 -3.61
CA PRO A 74 -5.53 -23.62 -4.13
C PRO A 74 -4.58 -24.80 -3.85
N PRO A 75 -5.01 -26.07 -4.05
CA PRO A 75 -4.11 -27.22 -4.03
C PRO A 75 -2.88 -27.01 -4.94
N ARG A 76 -1.73 -27.60 -4.60
CA ARG A 76 -0.46 -27.35 -5.30
C ARG A 76 -0.56 -27.69 -6.79
N GLU A 77 -1.33 -28.71 -7.12
CA GLU A 77 -1.61 -29.19 -8.48
C GLU A 77 -2.41 -28.17 -9.30
N GLY A 78 -3.13 -27.23 -8.66
CA GLY A 78 -3.87 -26.17 -9.33
C GLY A 78 -3.10 -24.86 -9.49
N ARG A 79 -1.83 -24.80 -9.06
CA ARG A 79 -1.00 -23.58 -9.05
C ARG A 79 -0.20 -23.46 -10.35
N HIS A 80 -0.89 -23.15 -11.44
CA HIS A 80 -0.28 -22.95 -12.76
C HIS A 80 -0.20 -21.47 -13.13
N TRP A 81 0.68 -20.73 -12.44
CA TRP A 81 0.88 -19.30 -12.68
C TRP A 81 2.14 -19.06 -13.51
N PRO A 82 2.09 -18.19 -14.54
CA PRO A 82 3.28 -17.84 -15.31
C PRO A 82 4.30 -17.11 -14.43
N PHE A 83 5.57 -17.51 -14.53
CA PHE A 83 6.66 -16.78 -13.91
C PHE A 83 7.00 -15.50 -14.72
N PRO A 84 7.50 -14.45 -14.06
CA PRO A 84 7.56 -14.29 -12.61
C PRO A 84 6.21 -13.80 -12.03
N TYR A 85 5.90 -14.19 -10.80
CA TYR A 85 4.70 -13.76 -10.10
C TYR A 85 4.97 -13.38 -8.65
N VAL A 86 3.98 -12.77 -8.00
CA VAL A 86 4.03 -12.38 -6.60
C VAL A 86 2.75 -12.80 -5.89
N ILE A 87 2.91 -13.44 -4.73
CA ILE A 87 1.81 -13.78 -3.83
C ILE A 87 1.77 -12.70 -2.75
N LYS A 88 0.60 -12.10 -2.53
CA LYS A 88 0.39 -10.98 -1.60
C LYS A 88 -0.82 -11.24 -0.72
N SER A 89 -0.83 -10.64 0.46
CA SER A 89 -2.10 -10.41 1.15
C SER A 89 -2.82 -9.20 0.53
N ASN A 90 -4.15 -9.27 0.44
CA ASN A 90 -4.97 -8.13 0.02
C ASN A 90 -4.83 -6.94 0.98
N LEU A 91 -4.64 -7.21 2.27
CA LEU A 91 -4.47 -6.20 3.31
C LEU A 91 -2.99 -5.96 3.66
N GLY A 92 -2.75 -4.89 4.42
CA GLY A 92 -1.46 -4.54 4.96
C GLY A 92 -0.35 -4.23 3.96
N SER A 93 0.88 -4.18 4.48
CA SER A 93 2.10 -3.84 3.75
C SER A 93 3.25 -4.77 4.14
N GLY A 94 4.16 -5.05 3.20
CA GLY A 94 5.27 -5.98 3.38
C GLY A 94 4.90 -7.47 3.35
N TRP A 95 3.60 -7.80 3.22
CA TRP A 95 3.11 -9.17 3.12
C TRP A 95 3.07 -9.62 1.67
N ASN A 96 4.26 -9.91 1.15
CA ASN A 96 4.48 -10.39 -0.21
C ASN A 96 5.55 -11.48 -0.24
N ILE A 97 5.45 -12.35 -1.24
CA ILE A 97 6.40 -13.40 -1.60
C ILE A 97 6.62 -13.27 -3.10
N PHE A 98 7.86 -13.04 -3.51
CA PHE A 98 8.26 -12.96 -4.90
C PHE A 98 8.69 -14.34 -5.38
N VAL A 99 8.18 -14.76 -6.54
CA VAL A 99 8.54 -16.02 -7.18
C VAL A 99 8.99 -15.70 -8.59
N ARG A 100 10.30 -15.74 -8.81
CA ARG A 100 10.95 -15.40 -10.09
C ARG A 100 11.10 -16.61 -11.00
N GLY A 101 11.26 -17.78 -10.40
CA GLY A 101 11.37 -19.05 -11.10
C GLY A 101 10.94 -20.24 -10.25
N PRO A 102 11.01 -21.47 -10.79
CA PRO A 102 10.67 -22.71 -10.07
C PRO A 102 11.44 -22.90 -8.76
N GLU A 103 12.69 -22.42 -8.69
CA GLU A 103 13.57 -22.49 -7.51
C GLU A 103 13.02 -21.72 -6.30
N ASP A 104 12.22 -20.68 -6.53
CA ASP A 104 11.59 -19.87 -5.48
C ASP A 104 10.33 -20.54 -4.91
N GLN A 105 9.83 -21.62 -5.53
CA GLN A 105 8.60 -22.32 -5.13
C GLN A 105 8.83 -23.28 -3.94
N ILE A 106 9.38 -22.74 -2.85
CA ILE A 106 9.54 -23.47 -1.58
C ILE A 106 8.18 -23.52 -0.86
N TRP A 107 7.27 -24.36 -1.36
CA TRP A 107 5.85 -24.32 -0.98
C TRP A 107 5.58 -24.47 0.50
N ASP A 108 6.34 -25.28 1.22
CA ASP A 108 6.19 -25.44 2.67
C ASP A 108 6.46 -24.12 3.42
N GLU A 109 7.41 -23.31 2.95
CA GLU A 109 7.68 -21.99 3.51
C GLU A 109 6.59 -20.98 3.11
N ILE A 110 6.22 -20.99 1.83
CA ILE A 110 5.18 -20.10 1.30
C ILE A 110 3.87 -20.30 2.06
N GLU A 111 3.41 -21.54 2.17
CA GLU A 111 2.16 -21.91 2.84
C GLU A 111 2.19 -21.52 4.33
N ARG A 112 3.32 -21.72 5.01
CA ARG A 112 3.50 -21.29 6.40
C ARG A 112 3.41 -19.77 6.56
N ARG A 113 3.99 -19.01 5.62
CA ARG A 113 3.96 -17.54 5.64
C ARG A 113 2.56 -17.00 5.36
N VAL A 114 1.87 -17.50 4.34
CA VAL A 114 0.52 -17.02 3.99
C VAL A 114 -0.55 -17.43 5.01
N ALA A 115 -0.37 -18.57 5.68
CA ALA A 115 -1.26 -18.98 6.78
C ALA A 115 -1.23 -17.93 7.91
N ARG A 116 -0.05 -17.38 8.22
CA ARG A 116 0.08 -16.30 9.21
C ARG A 116 -0.62 -15.03 8.79
N TRP A 117 -0.60 -14.65 7.51
CA TRP A 117 -1.32 -13.46 7.03
C TRP A 117 -2.83 -13.57 7.21
N SER A 118 -3.35 -14.80 7.22
CA SER A 118 -4.79 -15.08 7.37
C SER A 118 -5.23 -15.07 8.85
N THR A 119 -4.32 -15.33 9.78
CA THR A 119 -4.61 -15.42 11.23
C THR A 119 -4.13 -14.21 12.02
N ASP A 120 -3.10 -13.52 11.54
CA ASP A 120 -2.55 -12.35 12.19
C ASP A 120 -3.51 -11.19 11.98
N ILE A 121 -4.01 -10.62 13.07
CA ILE A 121 -4.64 -9.30 13.03
C ILE A 121 -3.57 -8.35 12.52
N TYR A 122 -3.75 -7.82 11.31
CA TYR A 122 -2.89 -6.75 10.84
C TYR A 122 -3.07 -5.57 11.79
N LYS A 123 -2.07 -5.38 12.66
CA LYS A 123 -2.00 -4.29 13.62
C LYS A 123 -1.10 -3.24 12.99
N PRO A 124 -1.64 -2.31 12.18
CA PRO A 124 -0.83 -1.26 11.60
C PRO A 124 -0.15 -0.51 12.75
N TYR A 125 1.18 -0.43 12.69
CA TYR A 125 1.97 0.39 13.61
C TYR A 125 1.43 1.83 13.65
N LEU A 126 0.91 2.29 12.52
CA LEU A 126 0.30 3.60 12.33
C LEU A 126 -1.16 3.68 12.77
N GLN A 127 -1.76 2.69 13.44
CA GLN A 127 -3.12 2.79 14.00
C GLN A 127 -4.23 3.04 12.94
N GLU A 128 -4.07 2.47 11.74
CA GLU A 128 -5.04 2.53 10.65
C GLU A 128 -6.17 1.51 10.86
N ARG A 129 -7.18 1.89 11.66
CA ARG A 129 -8.30 1.00 12.04
C ARG A 129 -9.03 0.32 10.87
N PHE A 130 -9.09 0.96 9.70
CA PHE A 130 -9.86 0.48 8.55
C PHE A 130 -9.35 -0.86 7.98
N TYR A 131 -8.11 -1.27 8.29
CA TYR A 131 -7.65 -2.62 7.95
C TYR A 131 -8.40 -3.73 8.71
N GLN A 132 -9.04 -3.41 9.85
CA GLN A 132 -9.82 -4.37 10.63
C GLN A 132 -11.14 -4.74 9.95
N ASP A 133 -11.60 -3.91 9.01
CA ASP A 133 -12.86 -4.10 8.28
C ASP A 133 -12.65 -4.88 6.97
N ILE A 134 -11.42 -5.34 6.70
CA ILE A 134 -11.05 -6.07 5.48
C ILE A 134 -10.96 -7.57 5.78
N ALA A 135 -11.70 -8.37 5.02
CA ALA A 135 -11.58 -9.82 5.09
C ALA A 135 -10.22 -10.27 4.51
N PRO A 136 -9.38 -11.02 5.25
CA PRO A 136 -8.10 -11.47 4.76
C PRO A 136 -8.24 -12.39 3.55
N GLN A 137 -7.56 -12.03 2.48
CA GLN A 137 -7.44 -12.83 1.27
C GLN A 137 -6.01 -12.78 0.75
N LEU A 138 -5.72 -13.74 -0.13
CA LEU A 138 -4.51 -13.82 -0.90
C LEU A 138 -4.79 -13.39 -2.34
N LEU A 139 -3.78 -12.78 -2.94
CA LEU A 139 -3.79 -12.25 -4.30
C LEU A 139 -2.49 -12.67 -4.99
N VAL A 140 -2.61 -13.20 -6.21
CA VAL A 140 -1.48 -13.58 -7.06
C VAL A 140 -1.54 -12.76 -8.35
N GLU A 141 -0.42 -12.13 -8.68
CA GLU A 141 -0.28 -11.24 -9.82
C GLU A 141 1.06 -11.48 -10.53
N PRO A 142 1.19 -11.15 -11.83
CA PRO A 142 2.48 -11.07 -12.48
C PRO A 142 3.38 -10.09 -11.74
N LEU A 143 4.66 -10.43 -11.62
CA LEU A 143 5.66 -9.52 -11.10
C LEU A 143 6.01 -8.50 -12.18
N ILE A 144 5.74 -7.22 -11.91
CA ILE A 144 6.09 -6.10 -12.80
C ILE A 144 7.45 -5.50 -12.43
N GLY A 145 8.11 -4.90 -13.42
CA GLY A 145 9.44 -4.30 -13.28
C GLY A 145 10.56 -5.23 -13.73
N LYS A 146 11.80 -4.76 -13.61
CA LYS A 146 13.00 -5.55 -13.92
C LYS A 146 13.59 -6.11 -12.64
N ALA A 147 14.44 -7.15 -12.74
CA ALA A 147 14.99 -7.83 -11.57
C ALA A 147 15.73 -6.88 -10.60
N ASP A 148 16.37 -5.84 -11.13
CA ASP A 148 17.21 -4.87 -10.42
C ASP A 148 16.63 -3.45 -10.37
N GLU A 149 15.37 -3.26 -10.81
CA GLU A 149 14.75 -1.95 -10.92
C GLU A 149 13.26 -2.01 -10.50
N LEU A 150 12.93 -1.34 -9.40
CA LEU A 150 11.55 -1.13 -8.99
C LEU A 150 10.83 -0.20 -9.99
N PRO A 151 9.52 -0.41 -10.23
CA PRO A 151 8.73 0.52 -11.02
C PRO A 151 8.79 1.95 -10.47
N THR A 152 8.65 2.93 -11.37
CA THR A 152 8.44 4.33 -11.00
C THR A 152 7.23 4.45 -10.09
N ASP A 153 7.41 5.11 -8.95
CA ASP A 153 6.35 5.35 -7.97
C ASP A 153 5.81 6.78 -8.13
N TYR A 154 4.50 6.90 -8.31
CA TYR A 154 3.79 8.18 -8.43
C TYR A 154 2.93 8.40 -7.19
N LYS A 155 3.14 9.53 -6.52
CA LYS A 155 2.36 9.93 -5.34
C LYS A 155 1.62 11.22 -5.62
N PHE A 156 0.29 11.14 -5.60
CA PHE A 156 -0.59 12.28 -5.81
C PHE A 156 -1.13 12.77 -4.47
N TYR A 157 -0.79 14.00 -4.10
CA TYR A 157 -1.33 14.66 -2.91
C TYR A 157 -2.51 15.54 -3.33
N CYS A 158 -3.71 15.05 -3.02
CA CYS A 158 -4.96 15.70 -3.39
C CYS A 158 -5.50 16.56 -2.24
N PHE A 159 -5.87 17.81 -2.56
CA PHE A 159 -6.53 18.74 -1.65
C PHE A 159 -7.87 19.11 -2.26
N ASP A 160 -8.93 18.84 -1.51
CA ASP A 160 -10.32 19.04 -1.94
C ASP A 160 -10.64 18.39 -3.31
N GLY A 161 -10.12 17.18 -3.49
CA GLY A 161 -10.33 16.38 -4.70
C GLY A 161 -9.37 16.69 -5.85
N VAL A 162 -8.50 17.70 -5.73
CA VAL A 162 -7.61 18.10 -6.83
C VAL A 162 -6.13 17.85 -6.46
N PRO A 163 -5.35 17.18 -7.33
CA PRO A 163 -3.90 17.07 -7.15
C PRO A 163 -3.25 18.46 -7.05
N ARG A 164 -2.38 18.66 -6.05
CA ARG A 164 -1.58 19.89 -5.90
C ARG A 164 -0.08 19.64 -5.85
N LEU A 165 0.31 18.43 -5.49
CA LEU A 165 1.69 17.99 -5.48
C LEU A 165 1.71 16.56 -6.02
N ILE A 166 2.56 16.33 -7.02
CA ILE A 166 2.86 15.03 -7.58
C ILE A 166 4.33 14.74 -7.28
N THR A 167 4.61 13.64 -6.60
CA THR A 167 5.98 13.19 -6.37
C THR A 167 6.24 11.97 -7.25
N VAL A 168 7.22 12.08 -8.13
CA VAL A 168 7.73 10.98 -8.96
C VAL A 168 9.01 10.47 -8.33
N GLN A 169 9.05 9.18 -7.99
CA GLN A 169 10.23 8.53 -7.44
C GLN A 169 10.75 7.44 -8.38
N THR A 170 12.03 7.52 -8.73
CA THR A 170 12.73 6.51 -9.53
C THR A 170 13.94 5.97 -8.77
N GLU A 171 14.48 4.84 -9.25
CA GLU A 171 15.74 4.26 -8.75
C GLU A 171 15.75 3.98 -7.23
N ARG A 172 14.56 3.68 -6.66
CA ARG A 172 14.35 3.52 -5.20
C ARG A 172 15.25 2.49 -4.51
N GLN A 173 15.83 1.54 -5.25
CA GLN A 173 16.76 0.51 -4.75
C GLN A 173 18.24 0.87 -4.90
N LYS A 174 18.58 1.89 -5.70
CA LYS A 174 19.95 2.34 -5.97
C LYS A 174 20.15 3.70 -5.33
N GLU A 175 19.85 4.76 -6.07
CA GLU A 175 19.91 6.14 -5.61
C GLU A 175 18.52 6.76 -5.78
N LEU A 176 17.79 6.96 -4.67
CA LEU A 176 16.43 7.50 -4.74
C LEU A 176 16.45 8.88 -5.41
N ARG A 177 15.89 8.95 -6.62
CA ARG A 177 15.64 10.21 -7.31
C ARG A 177 14.19 10.59 -7.11
N MET A 178 13.97 11.86 -6.79
CA MET A 178 12.63 12.36 -6.47
C MET A 178 12.43 13.72 -7.11
N THR A 179 11.34 13.83 -7.86
CA THR A 179 10.91 15.09 -8.49
C THR A 179 9.52 15.45 -7.99
N ASN A 180 9.36 16.68 -7.53
CA ASN A 180 8.08 17.23 -7.09
C ASN A 180 7.53 18.16 -8.16
N LEU A 181 6.25 17.97 -8.51
CA LEU A 181 5.60 18.62 -9.63
C LEU A 181 4.23 19.15 -9.23
N ASP A 182 3.76 20.19 -9.90
CA ASP A 182 2.35 20.61 -9.86
C ASP A 182 1.46 19.72 -10.75
N ALA A 183 0.16 20.01 -10.79
CA ALA A 183 -0.79 19.25 -11.62
C ALA A 183 -0.57 19.40 -13.14
N ASP A 184 0.17 20.43 -13.56
CA ASP A 184 0.54 20.68 -14.95
C ASP A 184 1.93 20.11 -15.28
N TRP A 185 2.48 19.25 -14.41
CA TRP A 185 3.79 18.62 -14.54
C TRP A 185 4.98 19.61 -14.54
N ARG A 186 4.81 20.78 -13.92
CA ARG A 186 5.91 21.73 -13.72
C ARG A 186 6.61 21.46 -12.40
N SER A 187 7.95 21.49 -12.43
CA SER A 187 8.78 21.33 -11.23
C SER A 187 8.46 22.34 -10.14
N LEU A 188 8.29 21.83 -8.93
CA LEU A 188 8.13 22.62 -7.72
C LEU A 188 9.43 22.62 -6.94
N ASP A 189 9.81 23.79 -6.40
CA ASP A 189 10.94 23.95 -5.48
C ASP A 189 10.53 23.52 -4.06
N VAL A 190 10.28 22.23 -3.91
CA VAL A 190 9.86 21.60 -2.65
C VAL A 190 10.73 20.37 -2.43
N PHE A 191 11.32 20.27 -1.24
CA PHE A 191 12.13 19.12 -0.84
C PHE A 191 11.39 18.29 0.20
N TYR A 192 11.40 16.97 0.02
CA TYR A 192 10.84 16.04 1.00
C TYR A 192 11.97 15.67 1.98
N ALA A 193 11.86 16.10 3.23
CA ALA A 193 12.73 15.60 4.30
C ALA A 193 12.06 14.40 4.96
N TYR A 194 12.72 13.24 4.94
CA TYR A 194 12.36 12.14 5.82
C TYR A 194 12.90 12.51 7.22
N PRO A 195 12.06 12.61 8.26
CA PRO A 195 12.56 12.83 9.63
C PRO A 195 13.40 11.66 10.12
#